data_AF-A0A7C4Y484-F1
#
_entry.id   AF-A0A7C4Y484-F1
#
_cell.length_a   1.000
_cell.length_b   1.000
_cell.length_c   1.000
_cell.angle_alpha   90.00
_cell.angle_beta   90.00
_cell.angle_gamma   90.00
#
_symmetry.space_group_name_H-M   'P 1'
#
loop_
_entity.id
_entity.type
_entity.pdbx_description
1 polymer ?
#
loop_
_entity_poly.entity_id
_entity_poly.type
_entity_poly.pdbx_seq_one_letter_code
_entity_poly.pdbx_strand_id
1 'polypeptide(L)'
;MAVIPQAETPVSVYAKEEEIEQFAKLAQPTIMAVGLGGAGSNIITWIKEKGIVGAKLVAVNTDANHLRITKADRRILIGANLTKG
;
A
#
# COMPACT_ATOMS: atom_id res chain seq x y z
N MET A 1 33.29 56.02 -5.17
CA MET A 1 33.50 54.57 -5.31
C MET A 1 33.20 53.93 -3.96
N ALA A 2 31.94 53.56 -3.74
CA ALA A 2 31.52 52.77 -2.58
C ALA A 2 30.69 51.62 -3.14
N VAL A 3 31.29 50.44 -3.17
CA VAL A 3 30.62 49.20 -3.55
C VAL A 3 29.69 48.87 -2.39
N ILE A 4 28.38 48.97 -2.62
CA ILE A 4 27.36 48.58 -1.65
C ILE A 4 27.40 47.04 -1.54
N PRO A 5 27.48 46.45 -0.35
CA PRO A 5 27.50 45.00 -0.19
C PRO A 5 26.11 44.45 -0.57
N GLN A 6 26.07 43.44 -1.43
CA GLN A 6 24.82 42.77 -1.77
C GLN A 6 24.26 42.09 -0.52
N ALA A 7 23.05 42.50 -0.13
CA ALA A 7 22.31 41.87 0.96
C ALA A 7 22.01 40.42 0.58
N GLU A 8 22.48 39.49 1.40
CA GLU A 8 22.13 38.07 1.34
C GLU A 8 20.60 37.95 1.45
N THR A 9 19.98 37.46 0.37
CA THR A 9 18.53 37.25 0.30
C THR A 9 18.08 36.25 1.36
N PRO A 10 16.91 36.45 2.01
CA PRO A 10 16.46 35.60 3.10
C PRO A 10 16.23 34.18 2.61
N VAL A 11 16.75 33.24 3.41
CA VAL A 11 16.64 31.79 3.25
C VAL A 11 15.21 31.41 2.86
N SER A 12 15.08 30.80 1.67
CA SER A 12 13.82 30.37 1.07
C SER A 12 12.98 29.58 2.05
N VAL A 13 11.86 30.16 2.48
CA VAL A 13 10.84 29.52 3.35
C VAL A 13 10.09 28.40 2.62
N TYR A 14 10.25 28.30 1.29
CA TYR A 14 9.59 27.34 0.44
C TYR A 14 10.55 26.22 0.03
N ALA A 15 10.12 24.97 0.24
CA ALA A 15 10.79 23.80 -0.32
C ALA A 15 10.69 23.83 -1.85
N LYS A 16 11.77 23.49 -2.54
CA LYS A 16 11.78 23.38 -4.01
C LYS A 16 10.89 22.22 -4.44
N GLU A 17 10.29 22.31 -5.64
CA GLU A 17 9.41 21.28 -6.20
C GLU A 17 10.04 19.88 -6.15
N GLU A 18 11.33 19.80 -6.49
CA GLU A 18 12.14 18.57 -6.48
C GLU A 18 12.28 17.96 -5.07
N GLU A 19 12.41 18.80 -4.04
CA GLU A 19 12.50 18.35 -2.65
C GLU A 19 11.15 17.82 -2.16
N ILE A 20 10.04 18.51 -2.49
CA ILE A 20 8.69 18.07 -2.15
C ILE A 20 8.41 16.69 -2.76
N GLU A 21 8.81 16.47 -4.01
CA GLU A 21 8.62 15.20 -4.71
C GLU A 21 9.48 14.08 -4.12
N GLN A 22 10.71 14.40 -3.69
CA GLN A 22 11.58 13.48 -2.95
C GLN A 22 10.97 13.10 -1.60
N PHE A 23 10.49 14.07 -0.82
CA PHE A 23 9.82 13.79 0.45
C PHE A 23 8.53 12.98 0.27
N ALA A 24 7.75 13.26 -0.77
CA ALA A 24 6.54 12.50 -1.10
C ALA A 24 6.83 11.05 -1.49
N LYS A 25 7.90 10.80 -2.26
CA LYS A 25 8.36 9.44 -2.58
C LYS A 25 8.85 8.69 -1.34
N LEU A 26 9.58 9.34 -0.45
CA LEU A 26 10.05 8.75 0.80
C LEU A 26 8.89 8.44 1.77
N ALA A 27 7.82 9.24 1.73
CA ALA A 27 6.66 9.08 2.59
C ALA A 27 5.58 8.14 2.03
N GLN A 28 5.85 7.39 0.95
CA GLN A 28 4.82 6.59 0.31
C GLN A 28 4.34 5.45 1.24
N PRO A 29 3.05 5.43 1.65
CA PRO A 29 2.54 4.48 2.63
C PRO A 29 2.49 3.08 2.05
N THR A 30 2.92 2.09 2.83
CA THR A 30 2.72 0.68 2.49
C THR A 30 1.33 0.25 2.94
N ILE A 31 0.42 0.01 1.98
CA ILE A 31 -0.96 -0.40 2.27
C ILE A 31 -1.09 -1.91 2.07
N MET A 32 -1.80 -2.57 3.00
CA MET A 32 -2.18 -3.97 2.87
C MET A 32 -3.67 -4.12 3.19
N ALA A 33 -4.41 -4.80 2.31
CA ALA A 33 -5.80 -5.16 2.51
C ALA A 33 -5.90 -6.66 2.81
N VAL A 34 -6.57 -7.03 3.90
CA VAL A 34 -6.71 -8.41 4.35
C VAL A 34 -8.18 -8.79 4.39
N GLY A 35 -8.58 -9.72 3.53
CA GLY A 35 -9.93 -10.29 3.49
C GLY A 35 -10.01 -11.57 4.31
N LEU A 36 -10.92 -11.60 5.29
CA LEU A 36 -11.13 -12.76 6.16
C LEU A 36 -12.42 -13.50 5.77
N GLY A 37 -12.36 -14.84 5.79
CA GLY A 37 -13.51 -15.70 5.51
C GLY A 37 -13.97 -15.62 4.06
N GLY A 38 -15.19 -16.10 3.80
CA GLY A 38 -15.72 -16.19 2.44
C GLY A 38 -16.00 -14.82 1.81
N ALA A 39 -16.73 -13.94 2.50
CA ALA A 39 -17.04 -12.61 1.99
C ALA A 39 -15.79 -11.76 1.79
N GLY A 40 -14.84 -11.80 2.74
CA GLY A 40 -13.57 -11.09 2.63
C GLY A 40 -12.71 -11.59 1.47
N SER A 41 -12.63 -12.91 1.27
CA SER A 41 -11.92 -13.51 0.13
C SER A 41 -12.53 -13.09 -1.22
N ASN A 42 -13.87 -12.97 -1.27
CA ASN A 42 -14.57 -12.51 -2.47
C ASN A 42 -14.27 -11.03 -2.78
N ILE A 43 -14.28 -10.17 -1.75
CA ILE A 43 -13.93 -8.74 -1.90
C ILE A 43 -12.48 -8.59 -2.37
N ILE A 44 -11.54 -9.34 -1.79
CA ILE A 44 -10.13 -9.31 -2.21
C ILE A 44 -9.98 -9.73 -3.67
N THR A 45 -10.70 -10.78 -4.10
CA THR A 45 -10.73 -11.22 -5.49
C THR A 45 -11.25 -10.11 -6.41
N TRP A 46 -12.36 -9.47 -6.04
CA TRP A 46 -12.94 -8.36 -6.79
C TRP A 46 -11.97 -7.17 -6.91
N ILE A 47 -11.31 -6.78 -5.81
CA ILE A 47 -10.30 -5.70 -5.81
C ILE A 47 -9.15 -6.06 -6.74
N LYS A 48 -8.68 -7.31 -6.70
CA LYS A 48 -7.58 -7.79 -7.55
C LYS A 48 -7.97 -7.75 -9.03
N GLU A 49 -9.19 -8.16 -9.37
CA GLU A 49 -9.70 -8.16 -10.75
C GLU A 49 -9.94 -6.75 -11.28
N LYS A 50 -10.32 -5.80 -10.41
CA LYS A 50 -10.42 -4.39 -10.76
C LYS A 50 -9.07 -3.72 -11.03
N GLY A 51 -7.95 -4.40 -10.74
CA GLY A 51 -6.61 -3.89 -11.01
C GLY A 51 -6.19 -2.75 -10.08
N ILE A 52 -6.74 -2.69 -8.87
CA ILE A 52 -6.36 -1.66 -7.89
C ILE A 52 -4.89 -1.85 -7.51
N VAL A 53 -4.08 -0.83 -7.82
CA VAL A 53 -2.65 -0.76 -7.54
C VAL A 53 -2.39 0.04 -6.27
N GLY A 54 -1.31 -0.29 -5.56
CA GLY A 54 -0.86 0.42 -4.35
C GLY A 54 -1.19 -0.28 -3.03
N ALA A 55 -1.92 -1.39 -3.04
CA ALA A 55 -2.16 -2.22 -1.86
C ALA A 55 -1.74 -3.68 -2.10
N LYS A 56 -1.09 -4.29 -1.10
CA LYS A 56 -0.89 -5.74 -1.06
C LYS A 56 -2.20 -6.42 -0.66
N LEU A 57 -2.67 -7.36 -1.46
CA LEU A 57 -3.94 -8.04 -1.23
C LEU A 57 -3.72 -9.42 -0.61
N VAL A 58 -4.28 -9.64 0.58
CA VAL A 58 -4.15 -10.90 1.32
C VAL A 58 -5.53 -11.49 1.58
N ALA A 59 -5.72 -12.76 1.26
CA ALA A 59 -6.92 -13.51 1.62
C ALA A 59 -6.61 -14.56 2.69
N VAL A 60 -7.48 -14.67 3.68
CA VAL A 60 -7.36 -15.60 4.82
C VAL A 60 -8.68 -16.32 5.01
N ASN A 61 -8.65 -17.65 5.01
CA ASN A 61 -9.84 -18.45 5.21
C ASN A 61 -9.50 -19.81 5.85
N THR A 62 -10.48 -20.45 6.49
CA THR A 62 -10.39 -21.85 6.90
C THR A 62 -10.73 -22.78 5.74
N ASP A 63 -11.67 -22.38 4.88
CA ASP A 63 -12.08 -23.16 3.71
C ASP A 63 -10.99 -23.15 2.61
N ALA A 64 -10.34 -24.29 2.43
CA ALA A 64 -9.29 -24.48 1.44
C ALA A 64 -9.79 -24.42 -0.01
N ASN A 65 -11.01 -24.87 -0.28
CA ASN A 65 -11.60 -24.87 -1.63
C ASN A 65 -11.91 -23.44 -2.06
N HIS A 66 -12.46 -22.63 -1.17
CA HIS A 66 -12.71 -21.22 -1.45
C HIS A 66 -11.40 -20.46 -1.61
N LEU A 67 -10.41 -20.71 -0.74
CA LEU A 67 -9.10 -20.06 -0.84
C LEU A 67 -8.36 -20.43 -2.14
N ARG A 68 -8.57 -21.65 -2.67
CA ARG A 68 -8.01 -22.10 -3.95
C ARG A 68 -8.47 -21.25 -5.14
N ILE A 69 -9.75 -20.87 -5.20
CA ILE A 69 -10.31 -20.08 -6.30
C ILE A 69 -10.15 -18.56 -6.09
N THR A 70 -9.83 -18.12 -4.88
CA THR A 70 -9.65 -16.71 -4.51
C THR A 70 -8.42 -16.11 -5.21
N LYS A 71 -8.54 -14.89 -5.75
CA LYS A 71 -7.42 -14.13 -6.35
C LYS A 71 -6.88 -13.11 -5.35
N ALA A 72 -5.64 -13.32 -4.91
CA ALA A 72 -4.94 -12.43 -3.99
C ALA A 72 -3.42 -12.53 -4.22
N ASP A 73 -2.65 -11.52 -3.79
CA ASP A 73 -1.18 -11.61 -3.81
C ASP A 73 -0.68 -12.67 -2.84
N ARG A 74 -1.38 -12.83 -1.71
CA ARG A 74 -1.09 -13.85 -0.71
C ARG A 74 -2.38 -14.52 -0.23
N ARG A 75 -2.32 -15.84 -0.04
CA ARG A 75 -3.42 -16.67 0.45
C ARG A 75 -2.95 -17.44 1.68
N ILE A 76 -3.72 -17.38 2.76
CA ILE A 76 -3.38 -18.00 4.05
C ILE A 76 -4.52 -18.91 4.49
N LEU A 77 -4.25 -20.22 4.53
CA LEU A 77 -5.14 -21.21 5.11
C LEU A 77 -4.91 -21.22 6.63
N ILE A 78 -5.93 -20.83 7.39
CA ILE A 78 -5.90 -20.92 8.86
C ILE A 78 -6.67 -22.15 9.31
N GLY A 79 -6.34 -22.66 10.50
CA GLY A 79 -7.11 -23.76 11.09
C GLY A 79 -6.93 -25.12 10.40
N ALA A 80 -5.93 -25.32 9.53
CA ALA A 80 -5.74 -26.58 8.80
C ALA A 80 -5.77 -27.84 9.69
N ASN A 81 -5.18 -27.80 10.89
CA ASN A 81 -5.18 -28.93 11.83
C ASN A 81 -6.47 -29.04 12.67
N LEU A 82 -7.28 -27.99 12.73
CA LEU A 82 -8.51 -27.91 13.53
C LEU A 82 -9.77 -28.19 12.67
N THR A 83 -9.88 -27.53 11.51
CA THR A 83 -11.03 -27.63 10.59
C THR A 83 -10.81 -28.66 9.49
N LYS A 84 -9.55 -29.09 9.25
CA LYS A 84 -9.14 -30.00 8.16
C LYS A 84 -9.34 -29.44 6.75
N GLY A 85 -9.40 -28.11 6.64
CA GLY A 85 -9.82 -27.38 5.44
C GLY A 85 -11.24 -26.88 5.64
#